data_AF-B0E1W1-F1
#
_entry.id   AF-B0E1W1-F1
#
_cell.length_a   1.000
_cell.length_b   1.000
_cell.length_c   1.000
_cell.angle_alpha   90.00
_cell.angle_beta   90.00
_cell.angle_gamma   90.00
#
_symmetry.space_group_name_H-M   'P 1'
#
loop_
_entity.id
_entity.type
_entity.pdbx_description
1 polymer ?
#
loop_
_entity_poly.entity_id
_entity_poly.type
_entity_poly.pdbx_seq_one_letter_code
_entity_poly.pdbx_strand_id
1 'polypeptide(L)'
;MISSFDLRIEVEALQELDSYDIPHDYDLTTEDPERLLEGDYLISNPTQKSDDLVAAVEAVADSSSAITDEQVFDIYRCLLKFADAVSGSVMSKLLDSISSGLLAELEATIRDVELGDQQSYMAHKTPLELYAFLLQWFVTAAEKVKATEDDAPPPAAATKGRRGRGGKAGAGRGAGRGAASKKNESWTWQDQIPATLGLTVKVLRLQTQRIWTTTAEREDFINNIIDENSNELYKGLSDGSIIVKKNTLMVLTHLILNGMIKVKGQLGEMAKCVEDEDARIADLAKLFFSELSTKENAIYNNLPDVISHLSSGDHAVDEKTFRSTLQYIFTFIEKVCFMNSLGIQLAYPHVSQEKQAENIVEKLCQRFRLSEDPRQWRDIAFCLSLLPFKSERSVKKLIEGFQFYRDKLHEPQVYEKFTEILAKARSNKSKDKPDNELNEFEHLLEEHKNQGEEDQALEKRVEKKAAKKRASKRNIFAKSGDGLFNLKQEAC
;
A
#
# COMPACT_ATOMS: atom_id res chain seq x y z
N MET A 1 13.28 -26.84 -24.90
CA MET A 1 13.98 -26.07 -23.85
C MET A 1 14.27 -24.69 -24.39
N ILE A 2 13.69 -23.67 -23.76
CA ILE A 2 13.88 -22.26 -24.12
C ILE A 2 15.37 -21.90 -23.97
N SER A 3 15.99 -21.48 -25.07
CA SER A 3 17.46 -21.31 -25.14
C SER A 3 17.97 -19.94 -24.69
N SER A 4 17.09 -18.95 -24.54
CA SER A 4 17.43 -17.57 -24.16
C SER A 4 16.21 -16.84 -23.57
N PHE A 5 15.81 -17.18 -22.35
CA PHE A 5 14.80 -16.40 -21.60
C PHE A 5 15.52 -15.38 -20.71
N ASP A 6 15.22 -14.10 -20.89
CA ASP A 6 15.63 -13.02 -20.00
C ASP A 6 14.38 -12.34 -19.46
N LEU A 7 14.14 -12.50 -18.16
CA LEU A 7 12.93 -12.02 -17.51
C LEU A 7 12.73 -10.51 -17.71
N ARG A 8 13.80 -9.71 -17.69
CA ARG A 8 13.68 -8.26 -17.81
C ARG A 8 13.27 -7.85 -19.20
N ILE A 9 13.88 -8.44 -20.23
CA ILE A 9 13.54 -8.18 -21.64
C ILE A 9 12.08 -8.55 -21.92
N GLU A 10 11.63 -9.70 -21.41
CA GLU A 10 10.28 -10.19 -21.61
C GLU A 10 9.24 -9.32 -20.90
N VAL A 11 9.52 -8.86 -19.68
CA VAL A 11 8.66 -7.92 -18.94
C VAL A 11 8.59 -6.55 -19.63
N GLU A 12 9.71 -6.03 -20.15
CA GLU A 12 9.74 -4.78 -20.93
C GLU A 12 8.90 -4.91 -22.22
N ALA A 13 9.01 -6.05 -22.92
CA ALA A 13 8.25 -6.31 -24.14
C ALA A 13 6.73 -6.36 -23.91
N LEU A 14 6.27 -6.74 -22.72
CA LEU A 14 4.84 -6.71 -22.37
C LEU A 14 4.23 -5.31 -22.26
N GLN A 15 5.04 -4.25 -22.15
CA GLN A 15 4.53 -2.88 -22.13
C GLN A 15 3.90 -2.48 -23.48
N GLU A 16 4.33 -3.11 -24.58
CA GLU A 16 3.81 -2.91 -25.93
C GLU A 16 3.17 -4.21 -26.44
N LEU A 17 2.08 -4.64 -25.79
CA LEU A 17 1.40 -5.93 -26.04
C LEU A 17 1.08 -6.21 -27.53
N ASP A 18 0.74 -5.16 -28.30
CA ASP A 18 0.42 -5.26 -29.73
C ASP A 18 1.63 -5.67 -30.59
N SER A 19 2.84 -5.44 -30.10
CA SER A 19 4.11 -5.77 -30.75
C SER A 19 4.79 -7.03 -30.18
N TYR A 20 4.18 -7.64 -29.15
CA TYR A 20 4.73 -8.82 -28.49
C TYR A 20 4.59 -10.06 -29.39
N ASP A 21 5.73 -10.46 -29.96
CA ASP A 21 5.85 -11.59 -30.88
C ASP A 21 5.96 -12.91 -30.11
N ILE A 22 5.11 -13.88 -30.48
CA ILE A 22 5.15 -15.23 -29.92
C ILE A 22 5.61 -16.15 -31.06
N PRO A 23 6.78 -16.82 -30.94
CA PRO A 23 7.34 -17.63 -32.03
C PRO A 23 6.38 -18.69 -32.59
N HIS A 24 5.54 -19.27 -31.73
CA HIS A 24 4.44 -20.16 -32.10
C HIS A 24 3.08 -19.49 -31.83
N ASP A 25 2.82 -18.32 -32.44
CA ASP A 25 1.55 -17.59 -32.25
C ASP A 25 0.34 -18.44 -32.69
N TYR A 26 -0.50 -18.81 -31.73
CA TYR A 26 -1.76 -19.50 -31.96
C TYR A 26 -2.87 -18.45 -32.10
N ASP A 27 -2.97 -17.82 -33.28
CA ASP A 27 -4.00 -16.80 -33.55
C ASP A 27 -5.41 -17.34 -33.19
N LEU A 28 -6.05 -16.66 -32.23
CA LEU A 28 -7.40 -16.95 -31.74
C LEU A 28 -8.48 -16.16 -32.51
N THR A 29 -8.10 -15.26 -33.43
CA THR A 29 -9.00 -14.27 -34.05
C THR A 29 -9.29 -14.46 -35.54
N THR A 30 -8.68 -15.44 -36.21
CA THR A 30 -8.96 -15.71 -37.63
C THR A 30 -10.25 -16.50 -37.86
N GLU A 31 -11.40 -15.83 -37.69
CA GLU A 31 -12.56 -16.08 -38.55
C GLU A 31 -12.85 -14.82 -39.38
N ASP A 32 -12.16 -14.70 -40.51
CA ASP A 32 -12.51 -13.77 -41.58
C ASP A 32 -13.59 -14.43 -42.47
N PRO A 33 -14.86 -13.97 -42.46
CA PRO A 33 -15.96 -14.64 -43.17
C PRO A 33 -15.78 -14.69 -44.70
N GLU A 34 -14.92 -13.83 -45.26
CA GLU A 34 -14.71 -13.72 -46.71
C GLU A 34 -13.62 -14.66 -47.24
N ARG A 35 -12.76 -15.22 -46.38
CA ARG A 35 -11.70 -16.15 -46.79
C ARG A 35 -12.15 -17.60 -47.02
N LEU A 36 -13.42 -17.90 -46.77
CA LEU A 36 -14.02 -19.23 -47.01
C LEU A 36 -14.33 -19.51 -48.50
N LEU A 37 -14.13 -18.57 -49.42
CA LEU A 37 -14.48 -18.72 -50.83
C LEU A 37 -13.31 -18.91 -51.79
N GLU A 38 -12.06 -18.73 -51.37
CA GLU A 38 -10.90 -19.04 -52.18
C GLU A 38 -10.11 -20.17 -51.52
N GLY A 39 -10.25 -21.36 -52.13
CA GLY A 39 -9.61 -22.57 -51.67
C GLY A 39 -8.09 -22.46 -51.61
N ASP A 40 -7.54 -23.32 -50.75
CA ASP A 40 -6.11 -23.63 -50.57
C ASP A 40 -5.42 -22.92 -49.40
N TYR A 41 -5.82 -23.29 -48.17
CA TYR A 41 -4.86 -23.59 -47.10
C TYR A 41 -5.49 -24.53 -46.07
N LEU A 42 -4.73 -25.54 -45.66
CA LEU A 42 -5.16 -26.63 -44.79
C LEU A 42 -5.55 -26.12 -43.40
N ILE A 43 -6.85 -26.19 -43.12
CA ILE A 43 -7.47 -25.88 -41.83
C ILE A 43 -7.04 -26.95 -40.80
N SER A 44 -6.30 -26.54 -39.76
CA SER A 44 -6.18 -27.29 -38.51
C SER A 44 -7.43 -27.04 -37.63
N ASN A 45 -8.02 -28.14 -37.17
CA ASN A 45 -9.33 -28.21 -36.50
C ASN A 45 -9.40 -27.41 -35.17
N PRO A 46 -10.54 -26.80 -34.83
CA PRO A 46 -10.80 -26.21 -33.51
C PRO A 46 -10.70 -27.20 -32.32
N THR A 47 -10.85 -28.51 -32.56
CA THR A 47 -10.66 -29.56 -31.56
C THR A 47 -9.21 -29.76 -31.14
N GLN A 48 -8.23 -29.49 -32.02
CA GLN A 48 -6.82 -29.63 -31.71
C GLN A 48 -6.37 -28.60 -30.65
N LYS A 49 -6.91 -27.36 -30.71
CA LYS A 49 -6.50 -26.24 -29.84
C LYS A 49 -6.91 -26.39 -28.37
N SER A 50 -8.06 -27.00 -28.09
CA SER A 50 -8.46 -27.34 -26.71
C SER A 50 -7.65 -28.51 -26.16
N ASP A 51 -7.27 -29.45 -27.02
CA ASP A 51 -6.46 -30.61 -26.66
C ASP A 51 -5.01 -30.18 -26.35
N ASP A 52 -4.48 -29.18 -27.08
CA ASP A 52 -3.14 -28.62 -26.82
C ASP A 52 -3.07 -27.89 -25.48
N LEU A 53 -4.12 -27.15 -25.07
CA LEU A 53 -4.22 -26.56 -23.73
C LEU A 53 -4.28 -27.64 -22.63
N VAL A 54 -5.11 -28.67 -22.83
CA VAL A 54 -5.20 -29.78 -21.88
C VAL A 54 -3.86 -30.48 -21.76
N ALA A 55 -3.17 -30.73 -22.88
CA ALA A 55 -1.84 -31.33 -22.90
C ALA A 55 -0.79 -30.45 -22.19
N ALA A 56 -0.82 -29.13 -22.37
CA ALA A 56 0.08 -28.20 -21.69
C ALA A 56 -0.17 -28.14 -20.17
N VAL A 57 -1.43 -28.20 -19.74
CA VAL A 57 -1.80 -28.28 -18.32
C VAL A 57 -1.39 -29.63 -17.72
N GLU A 58 -1.63 -30.74 -18.44
CA GLU A 58 -1.21 -32.08 -18.02
C GLU A 58 0.32 -32.20 -17.92
N ALA A 59 1.06 -31.65 -18.89
CA ALA A 59 2.52 -31.64 -18.86
C ALA A 59 3.09 -30.90 -17.65
N VAL A 60 2.52 -29.73 -17.31
CA VAL A 60 2.89 -28.96 -16.11
C VAL A 60 2.49 -29.68 -14.82
N ALA A 61 1.34 -30.35 -14.81
CA ALA A 61 0.88 -31.13 -13.66
C ALA A 61 1.77 -32.36 -13.39
N ASP A 62 2.28 -33.01 -14.45
CA ASP A 62 3.20 -34.15 -14.35
C ASP A 62 4.62 -33.72 -13.94
N SER A 63 5.08 -32.57 -14.45
CA SER A 63 6.39 -32.01 -14.11
C SER A 63 6.37 -30.49 -14.12
N SER A 64 6.64 -29.87 -12.98
CA SER A 64 6.68 -28.41 -12.86
C SER A 64 7.73 -27.76 -13.78
N SER A 65 8.80 -28.48 -14.13
CA SER A 65 9.83 -28.04 -15.08
C SER A 65 9.41 -28.10 -16.56
N ALA A 66 8.27 -28.72 -16.89
CA ALA A 66 7.77 -28.81 -18.27
C ALA A 66 7.46 -27.43 -18.87
N ILE A 67 7.27 -26.41 -18.03
CA ILE A 67 7.10 -25.02 -18.47
C ILE A 67 8.32 -24.47 -19.23
N THR A 68 9.49 -25.10 -19.11
CA THR A 68 10.70 -24.75 -19.87
C THR A 68 10.67 -25.22 -21.33
N ASP A 69 9.67 -26.03 -21.69
CA ASP A 69 9.39 -26.35 -23.08
C ASP A 69 8.72 -25.18 -23.77
N GLU A 70 9.23 -24.84 -24.96
CA GLU A 70 8.83 -23.66 -25.72
C GLU A 70 7.38 -23.75 -26.17
N GLN A 71 6.95 -24.94 -26.60
CA GLN A 71 5.55 -25.18 -27.01
C GLN A 71 4.59 -25.05 -25.84
N VAL A 72 4.95 -25.60 -24.67
CA VAL A 72 4.13 -25.51 -23.46
C VAL A 72 4.02 -24.04 -23.05
N PHE A 73 5.15 -23.33 -22.97
CA PHE A 73 5.17 -21.92 -22.57
C PHE A 73 4.38 -21.02 -23.53
N ASP A 74 4.48 -21.23 -24.84
CA ASP A 74 3.78 -20.44 -25.86
C ASP A 74 2.26 -20.57 -25.76
N ILE A 75 1.75 -21.73 -25.37
CA ILE A 75 0.32 -21.94 -25.12
C ILE A 75 -0.17 -21.03 -23.99
N TYR A 76 0.57 -20.92 -22.88
CA TYR A 76 0.23 -19.99 -21.80
C TYR A 76 0.30 -18.53 -22.26
N ARG A 77 1.35 -18.15 -23.01
CA ARG A 77 1.51 -16.77 -23.55
C ARG A 77 0.38 -16.40 -24.50
N CYS A 78 -0.02 -17.29 -25.40
CA CYS A 78 -1.11 -17.03 -26.34
C CYS A 78 -2.45 -16.83 -25.62
N LEU A 79 -2.76 -17.67 -24.62
CA LEU A 79 -3.99 -17.49 -23.83
C LEU A 79 -4.05 -16.16 -23.09
N LEU A 80 -2.90 -15.70 -22.56
CA LEU A 80 -2.79 -14.43 -21.87
C LEU A 80 -2.85 -13.23 -22.81
N LYS A 81 -2.24 -13.33 -24.01
CA LYS A 81 -2.31 -12.29 -25.06
C LYS A 81 -3.75 -12.01 -25.50
N PHE A 82 -4.59 -13.04 -25.53
CA PHE A 82 -5.99 -12.94 -25.93
C PHE A 82 -6.97 -13.09 -24.74
N ALA A 83 -6.58 -12.70 -23.53
CA ALA A 83 -7.38 -12.89 -22.32
C ALA A 83 -8.81 -12.33 -22.43
N ASP A 84 -9.03 -11.24 -23.19
CA ASP A 84 -10.35 -10.64 -23.42
C ASP A 84 -11.32 -11.53 -24.21
N ALA A 85 -10.80 -12.45 -25.04
CA ALA A 85 -11.58 -13.38 -25.85
C ALA A 85 -11.73 -14.77 -25.19
N VAL A 86 -11.03 -15.02 -24.08
CA VAL A 86 -10.99 -16.32 -23.40
C VAL A 86 -12.12 -16.42 -22.37
N SER A 87 -12.80 -17.57 -22.35
CA SER A 87 -13.87 -17.81 -21.36
C SER A 87 -13.33 -17.83 -19.93
N GLY A 88 -14.12 -17.35 -18.97
CA GLY A 88 -13.75 -17.37 -17.55
C GLY A 88 -13.37 -18.74 -17.00
N SER A 89 -14.02 -19.82 -17.48
CA SER A 89 -13.65 -21.19 -17.08
C SER A 89 -12.23 -21.57 -17.52
N VAL A 90 -11.75 -21.05 -18.64
CA VAL A 90 -10.38 -21.28 -19.13
C VAL A 90 -9.40 -20.42 -18.33
N MET A 91 -9.75 -19.17 -18.03
CA MET A 91 -8.93 -18.30 -17.17
C MET A 91 -8.74 -18.87 -15.76
N SER A 92 -9.79 -19.45 -15.14
CA SER A 92 -9.64 -20.13 -13.85
C SER A 92 -8.70 -21.33 -13.93
N LYS A 93 -8.84 -22.18 -14.97
CA LYS A 93 -7.94 -23.33 -15.17
C LYS A 93 -6.51 -22.90 -15.43
N LEU A 94 -6.31 -21.80 -16.16
CA LEU A 94 -5.02 -21.22 -16.44
C LEU A 94 -4.34 -20.77 -15.15
N LEU A 95 -5.05 -20.03 -14.28
CA LEU A 95 -4.52 -19.62 -12.99
C LEU A 95 -4.24 -20.82 -12.08
N ASP A 96 -5.14 -21.80 -12.02
CA ASP A 96 -4.96 -23.01 -11.22
C ASP A 96 -3.70 -23.77 -11.65
N SER A 97 -3.50 -23.92 -12.97
CA SER A 97 -2.31 -24.57 -13.54
C SER A 97 -1.02 -23.81 -13.20
N ILE A 98 -0.96 -22.50 -13.49
CA ILE A 98 0.20 -21.64 -13.18
C ILE A 98 0.51 -21.69 -11.67
N SER A 99 -0.53 -21.57 -10.83
CA SER A 99 -0.37 -21.55 -9.37
C SER A 99 0.12 -22.89 -8.83
N SER A 100 -0.43 -24.00 -9.32
CA SER A 100 -0.01 -25.34 -8.91
C SER A 100 1.42 -25.68 -9.38
N GLY A 101 1.77 -25.32 -10.62
CA GLY A 101 3.10 -25.53 -11.19
C GLY A 101 4.16 -24.73 -10.44
N LEU A 102 3.90 -23.45 -10.18
CA LEU A 102 4.77 -22.59 -9.38
C LEU A 102 4.93 -23.10 -7.95
N LEU A 103 3.85 -23.57 -7.31
CA LEU A 103 3.93 -24.13 -5.96
C LEU A 103 4.79 -25.41 -5.94
N ALA A 104 4.61 -26.31 -6.91
CA ALA A 104 5.39 -27.53 -7.01
C ALA A 104 6.88 -27.25 -7.24
N GLU A 105 7.20 -26.30 -8.13
CA GLU A 105 8.57 -25.87 -8.40
C GLU A 105 9.21 -25.22 -7.18
N LEU A 106 8.46 -24.36 -6.48
CA LEU A 106 8.91 -23.73 -5.25
C LEU A 106 9.23 -24.76 -4.16
N GLU A 107 8.36 -25.74 -3.95
CA GLU A 107 8.58 -26.80 -2.96
C GLU A 107 9.78 -27.69 -3.33
N ALA A 108 10.00 -27.97 -4.62
CA ALA A 108 11.21 -28.65 -5.10
C ALA A 108 12.46 -27.82 -4.81
N THR A 109 12.42 -26.53 -5.14
CA THR A 109 13.53 -25.61 -4.92
C THR A 109 13.92 -25.51 -3.45
N ILE A 110 12.94 -25.41 -2.54
CA ILE A 110 13.20 -25.34 -1.10
C ILE A 110 13.93 -26.61 -0.64
N ARG A 111 13.46 -27.79 -1.05
CA ARG A 111 14.09 -29.07 -0.71
C ARG A 111 15.53 -29.14 -1.22
N ASP A 112 15.77 -28.77 -2.47
CA ASP A 112 17.11 -28.90 -3.08
C ASP A 112 18.10 -27.88 -2.51
N VAL A 113 17.63 -26.69 -2.14
CA VAL A 113 18.42 -25.69 -1.40
C VAL A 113 18.79 -26.20 -0.01
N GLU A 114 17.88 -26.89 0.68
CA GLU A 114 18.14 -27.51 2.00
C GLU A 114 19.14 -28.67 1.91
N LEU A 115 19.06 -29.47 0.85
CA LEU A 115 20.02 -30.55 0.57
C LEU A 115 21.41 -30.03 0.19
N GLY A 116 21.49 -28.78 -0.29
CA GLY A 116 22.75 -28.10 -0.58
C GLY A 116 23.39 -28.49 -1.91
N ASP A 117 22.65 -29.14 -2.81
CA ASP A 117 23.14 -29.51 -4.14
C ASP A 117 23.04 -28.32 -5.11
N GLN A 118 24.18 -27.67 -5.36
CA GLN A 118 24.27 -26.48 -6.19
C GLN A 118 23.80 -26.67 -7.62
N GLN A 119 23.98 -27.84 -8.21
CA GLN A 119 23.57 -28.04 -9.58
C GLN A 119 22.04 -28.16 -9.69
N SER A 120 21.43 -28.84 -8.71
CA SER A 120 19.98 -29.06 -8.67
C SER A 120 19.23 -27.75 -8.38
N TYR A 121 19.63 -26.97 -7.36
CA TYR A 121 18.89 -25.73 -7.08
C TYR A 121 19.10 -24.60 -8.10
N MET A 122 20.18 -24.64 -8.89
CA MET A 122 20.38 -23.69 -9.99
C MET A 122 19.49 -24.03 -11.20
N ALA A 123 19.11 -25.29 -11.39
CA ALA A 123 18.21 -25.70 -12.47
C ALA A 123 16.79 -25.12 -12.29
N HIS A 124 16.40 -24.80 -11.06
CA HIS A 124 15.10 -24.19 -10.75
C HIS A 124 15.00 -22.71 -11.11
N LYS A 125 16.12 -22.02 -11.44
CA LYS A 125 16.10 -20.59 -11.77
C LYS A 125 15.12 -20.28 -12.92
N THR A 126 15.31 -20.93 -14.06
CA THR A 126 14.52 -20.65 -15.27
C THR A 126 13.04 -21.02 -15.12
N PRO A 127 12.65 -22.21 -14.63
CA PRO A 127 11.25 -22.52 -14.35
C PRO A 127 10.56 -21.49 -13.43
N LEU A 128 11.24 -21.05 -12.37
CA LEU A 128 10.70 -20.04 -11.45
C LEU A 128 10.46 -18.70 -12.15
N GLU A 129 11.41 -18.24 -12.97
CA GLU A 129 11.28 -16.99 -13.74
C GLU A 129 10.11 -17.06 -14.76
N LEU A 130 9.94 -18.19 -15.44
CA LEU A 130 8.84 -18.41 -16.40
C LEU A 130 7.47 -18.38 -15.70
N TYR A 131 7.31 -19.08 -14.58
CA TYR A 131 6.06 -19.03 -13.82
C TYR A 131 5.78 -17.65 -13.23
N ALA A 132 6.82 -16.97 -12.72
CA ALA A 132 6.69 -15.61 -12.21
C ALA A 132 6.19 -14.66 -13.30
N PHE A 133 6.75 -14.74 -14.50
CA PHE A 133 6.33 -13.96 -15.66
C PHE A 133 4.86 -14.22 -16.02
N LEU A 134 4.46 -15.50 -16.13
CA LEU A 134 3.08 -15.86 -16.47
C LEU A 134 2.08 -15.44 -15.40
N LEU A 135 2.43 -15.56 -14.11
CA LEU A 135 1.58 -15.13 -13.01
C LEU A 135 1.36 -13.61 -13.04
N GLN A 136 2.42 -12.84 -13.27
CA GLN A 136 2.34 -11.38 -13.36
C GLN A 136 1.51 -10.92 -14.56
N TRP A 137 1.73 -11.52 -15.73
CA TRP A 137 0.92 -11.24 -16.92
C TRP A 137 -0.55 -11.64 -16.70
N PHE A 138 -0.83 -12.79 -16.06
CA PHE A 138 -2.20 -13.18 -15.71
C PHE A 138 -2.89 -12.13 -14.84
N VAL A 139 -2.25 -11.68 -13.75
CA VAL A 139 -2.83 -10.67 -12.85
C VAL A 139 -3.13 -9.38 -13.62
N THR A 140 -2.18 -8.92 -14.43
CA THR A 140 -2.34 -7.71 -15.25
C THR A 140 -3.48 -7.84 -16.26
N ALA A 141 -3.62 -8.99 -16.92
CA ALA A 141 -4.69 -9.26 -17.87
C ALA A 141 -6.06 -9.36 -17.18
N ALA A 142 -6.14 -10.06 -16.04
CA ALA A 142 -7.38 -10.25 -15.29
C ALA A 142 -7.92 -8.94 -14.68
N GLU A 143 -7.04 -7.99 -14.34
CA GLU A 143 -7.43 -6.63 -13.92
C GLU A 143 -8.01 -5.80 -15.07
N LYS A 144 -7.48 -5.93 -16.29
CA LYS A 144 -8.00 -5.23 -17.48
C LYS A 144 -9.41 -5.69 -17.86
N VAL A 145 -9.68 -7.00 -17.79
CA VAL A 145 -11.02 -7.58 -18.04
C VAL A 145 -12.06 -7.07 -17.03
N LYS A 146 -11.65 -6.80 -15.79
CA LYS A 146 -12.54 -6.19 -14.77
C LYS A 146 -12.89 -4.73 -15.10
N ALA A 147 -11.95 -3.95 -15.63
CA ALA A 147 -12.15 -2.53 -15.90
C ALA A 147 -13.16 -2.26 -17.03
N THR A 148 -13.31 -3.19 -17.97
CA THR A 148 -14.23 -3.07 -19.11
C THR A 148 -15.68 -3.43 -18.77
N GLU A 149 -15.94 -4.26 -17.74
CA GLU A 149 -17.29 -4.60 -17.29
C GLU A 149 -17.95 -3.48 -16.45
N ASP A 150 -17.19 -2.75 -15.64
CA ASP A 150 -17.71 -1.69 -14.75
C ASP A 150 -18.11 -0.40 -15.49
N ASP A 151 -17.68 -0.19 -16.75
CA ASP A 151 -17.96 1.01 -17.57
C ASP A 151 -19.15 0.84 -18.53
N ALA A 152 -19.87 -0.30 -18.46
CA ALA A 152 -21.02 -0.59 -19.31
C ALA A 152 -22.30 0.11 -18.80
N PRO A 153 -23.05 0.87 -19.64
CA PRO A 153 -24.32 1.48 -19.23
C PRO A 153 -25.36 0.41 -18.87
N PRO A 154 -26.17 0.61 -17.81
CA PRO A 154 -27.19 -0.36 -17.44
C PRO A 154 -28.22 -0.54 -18.57
N PRO A 155 -28.67 -1.77 -18.88
CA PRO A 155 -29.58 -2.03 -19.98
C PRO A 155 -30.95 -1.37 -19.72
N ALA A 156 -31.46 -0.69 -20.75
CA ALA A 156 -32.72 0.03 -20.71
C ALA A 156 -33.91 -0.91 -20.40
N ALA A 157 -34.70 -0.55 -19.39
CA ALA A 157 -35.87 -1.32 -18.97
C ALA A 157 -36.91 -1.44 -20.10
N ALA A 158 -37.16 -2.68 -20.54
CA ALA A 158 -38.17 -2.99 -21.54
C ALA A 158 -39.59 -2.66 -21.03
N THR A 159 -40.35 -1.94 -21.86
CA THR A 159 -41.71 -1.48 -21.60
C THR A 159 -42.71 -2.65 -21.61
N LYS A 160 -43.53 -2.77 -20.55
CA LYS A 160 -44.60 -3.78 -20.47
C LYS A 160 -45.79 -3.41 -21.36
N GLY A 161 -46.01 -4.20 -22.41
CA GLY A 161 -47.24 -4.21 -23.20
C GLY A 161 -48.45 -4.81 -22.45
N ARG A 162 -49.60 -4.17 -22.61
CA ARG A 162 -50.89 -4.43 -21.94
C ARG A 162 -51.86 -5.17 -22.87
N ARG A 163 -52.49 -6.25 -22.36
CA ARG A 163 -53.75 -6.98 -22.76
C ARG A 163 -53.47 -8.49 -22.95
N GLY A 164 -54.31 -9.45 -22.51
CA GLY A 164 -55.71 -9.37 -22.08
C GLY A 164 -56.16 -10.60 -21.27
N ARG A 165 -57.45 -10.59 -20.99
CA ARG A 165 -58.18 -11.19 -19.87
C ARG A 165 -58.90 -12.49 -20.27
N GLY A 166 -58.79 -13.53 -19.43
CA GLY A 166 -59.91 -14.43 -19.12
C GLY A 166 -59.71 -15.95 -19.29
N GLY A 167 -59.84 -16.70 -18.18
CA GLY A 167 -60.70 -17.91 -18.17
C GLY A 167 -60.12 -19.27 -17.77
N LYS A 168 -60.21 -19.57 -16.46
CA LYS A 168 -60.72 -20.83 -15.84
C LYS A 168 -59.83 -22.10 -15.72
N ALA A 169 -59.47 -22.36 -14.46
CA ALA A 169 -59.26 -23.60 -13.70
C ALA A 169 -59.02 -24.96 -14.40
N GLY A 170 -57.93 -25.61 -13.97
CA GLY A 170 -57.72 -27.07 -14.02
C GLY A 170 -56.57 -27.47 -13.11
N ALA A 171 -56.87 -28.00 -11.93
CA ALA A 171 -55.89 -28.58 -11.03
C ALA A 171 -55.41 -29.92 -11.61
N GLY A 172 -54.12 -30.03 -11.90
CA GLY A 172 -53.47 -31.26 -12.35
C GLY A 172 -52.05 -31.33 -11.79
N ARG A 173 -51.83 -32.29 -10.88
CA ARG A 173 -50.50 -32.68 -10.41
C ARG A 173 -49.69 -33.19 -11.60
N GLY A 174 -48.57 -32.53 -11.89
CA GLY A 174 -47.57 -32.98 -12.86
C GLY A 174 -46.21 -32.41 -12.49
N ALA A 175 -45.26 -33.30 -12.20
CA ALA A 175 -43.87 -32.97 -11.97
C ALA A 175 -43.30 -32.24 -13.20
N GLY A 176 -42.94 -30.97 -13.03
CA GLY A 176 -42.33 -30.13 -14.06
C GLY A 176 -40.99 -29.61 -13.56
N ARG A 177 -39.91 -30.10 -14.19
CA ARG A 177 -38.54 -29.56 -14.11
C ARG A 177 -38.58 -28.03 -14.07
N GLY A 178 -38.07 -27.45 -12.97
CA GLY A 178 -37.75 -26.03 -12.94
C GLY A 178 -36.66 -25.78 -13.97
N ALA A 179 -37.01 -25.11 -15.07
CA ALA A 179 -36.04 -24.51 -15.96
C ALA A 179 -35.28 -23.45 -15.14
N ALA A 180 -34.09 -23.82 -14.67
CA ALA A 180 -33.15 -22.88 -14.11
C ALA A 180 -32.84 -21.85 -15.20
N SER A 181 -33.34 -20.63 -14.99
CA SER A 181 -32.85 -19.43 -15.65
C SER A 181 -31.33 -19.44 -15.51
N LYS A 182 -30.61 -19.69 -16.61
CA LYS A 182 -29.16 -19.49 -16.70
C LYS A 182 -28.89 -18.04 -16.28
N LYS A 183 -28.47 -17.85 -15.03
CA LYS A 183 -27.76 -16.63 -14.63
C LYS A 183 -26.48 -16.65 -15.45
N ASN A 184 -26.27 -15.62 -16.25
CA ASN A 184 -24.97 -15.33 -16.83
C ASN A 184 -24.06 -15.00 -15.64
N GLU A 185 -23.29 -15.96 -15.16
CA GLU A 185 -22.21 -15.72 -14.19
C GLU A 185 -21.13 -14.93 -14.94
N SER A 186 -21.05 -13.63 -14.67
CA SER A 186 -19.88 -12.83 -15.00
C SER A 186 -18.71 -13.41 -14.21
N TRP A 187 -17.70 -13.91 -14.91
CA TRP A 187 -16.53 -14.50 -14.28
C TRP A 187 -15.74 -13.40 -13.55
N THR A 188 -15.35 -13.65 -12.31
CA THR A 188 -14.51 -12.74 -11.53
C THR A 188 -13.37 -13.50 -10.89
N TRP A 189 -12.14 -12.98 -11.01
CA TRP A 189 -10.97 -13.55 -10.36
C TRP A 189 -10.79 -13.04 -8.92
N GLN A 190 -11.70 -12.18 -8.42
CA GLN A 190 -11.60 -11.59 -7.08
C GLN A 190 -11.49 -12.63 -5.97
N ASP A 191 -12.23 -13.74 -6.09
CA ASP A 191 -12.21 -14.84 -5.12
C ASP A 191 -10.85 -15.59 -5.13
N GLN A 192 -10.06 -15.45 -6.19
CA GLN A 192 -8.75 -16.09 -6.35
C GLN A 192 -7.60 -15.21 -5.84
N ILE A 193 -7.81 -13.90 -5.65
CA ILE A 193 -6.81 -12.95 -5.11
C ILE A 193 -6.15 -13.47 -3.82
N PRO A 194 -6.88 -13.93 -2.79
CA PRO A 194 -6.25 -14.35 -1.54
C PRO A 194 -5.33 -15.56 -1.70
N ALA A 195 -5.67 -16.48 -2.61
CA ALA A 195 -4.87 -17.66 -2.89
C ALA A 195 -3.59 -17.31 -3.66
N THR A 196 -3.70 -16.45 -4.68
CA THR A 196 -2.56 -15.95 -5.47
C THR A 196 -1.59 -15.16 -4.60
N LEU A 197 -2.09 -14.23 -3.78
CA LEU A 197 -1.26 -13.54 -2.79
C LEU A 197 -0.58 -14.53 -1.84
N GLY A 198 -1.34 -15.53 -1.36
CA GLY A 198 -0.85 -16.65 -0.56
C GLY A 198 0.37 -17.35 -1.17
N LEU A 199 0.35 -17.59 -2.48
CA LEU A 199 1.44 -18.20 -3.23
C LEU A 199 2.64 -17.25 -3.38
N THR A 200 2.41 -15.98 -3.71
CA THR A 200 3.44 -14.93 -3.75
C THR A 200 4.20 -14.87 -2.43
N VAL A 201 3.51 -14.91 -1.28
CA VAL A 201 4.16 -14.98 0.05
C VAL A 201 5.15 -16.13 0.15
N LYS A 202 4.76 -17.31 -0.34
CA LYS A 202 5.58 -18.52 -0.24
C LYS A 202 6.82 -18.40 -1.13
N VAL A 203 6.67 -17.87 -2.35
CA VAL A 203 7.81 -17.62 -3.25
C VAL A 203 8.83 -16.68 -2.60
N LEU A 204 8.36 -15.65 -1.90
CA LEU A 204 9.21 -14.68 -1.20
C LEU A 204 9.95 -15.24 0.02
N ARG A 205 9.61 -16.45 0.49
CA ARG A 205 10.36 -17.14 1.55
C ARG A 205 11.56 -17.92 1.03
N LEU A 206 11.68 -18.06 -0.28
CA LEU A 206 12.81 -18.72 -0.92
C LEU A 206 14.12 -18.00 -0.58
N GLN A 207 15.20 -18.76 -0.42
CA GLN A 207 16.54 -18.19 -0.28
C GLN A 207 17.06 -17.72 -1.65
N THR A 208 16.44 -16.67 -2.20
CA THR A 208 16.73 -16.14 -3.54
C THR A 208 18.22 -15.81 -3.73
N GLN A 209 18.92 -15.42 -2.66
CA GLN A 209 20.37 -15.18 -2.68
C GLN A 209 21.23 -16.40 -3.05
N ARG A 210 20.68 -17.62 -2.99
CA ARG A 210 21.39 -18.85 -3.38
C ARG A 210 21.18 -19.21 -4.85
N ILE A 211 20.06 -18.80 -5.44
CA ILE A 211 19.64 -19.19 -6.79
C ILE A 211 20.05 -18.13 -7.80
N TRP A 212 19.83 -16.85 -7.48
CA TRP A 212 20.28 -15.74 -8.32
C TRP A 212 21.68 -15.32 -7.90
N THR A 213 22.63 -15.49 -8.81
CA THR A 213 24.06 -15.24 -8.57
C THR A 213 24.39 -13.74 -8.55
N THR A 214 23.60 -12.92 -9.26
CA THR A 214 23.76 -11.47 -9.27
C THR A 214 22.61 -10.77 -8.53
N THR A 215 22.92 -9.64 -7.89
CA THR A 215 21.90 -8.80 -7.24
C THR A 215 20.87 -8.27 -8.24
N ALA A 216 21.28 -7.97 -9.47
CA ALA A 216 20.40 -7.41 -10.51
C ALA A 216 19.32 -8.42 -10.93
N GLU A 217 19.70 -9.64 -11.32
CA GLU A 217 18.71 -10.66 -11.73
C GLU A 217 17.77 -11.04 -10.56
N ARG A 218 18.30 -11.05 -9.34
CA ARG A 218 17.49 -11.26 -8.13
C ARG A 218 16.45 -10.16 -7.96
N GLU A 219 16.84 -8.90 -8.15
CA GLU A 219 15.94 -7.76 -8.08
C GLU A 219 14.90 -7.82 -9.20
N ASP A 220 15.28 -8.18 -10.42
CA ASP A 220 14.35 -8.35 -11.55
C ASP A 220 13.27 -9.41 -11.25
N PHE A 221 13.65 -10.58 -10.72
CA PHE A 221 12.71 -11.63 -10.30
C PHE A 221 11.78 -11.17 -9.18
N ILE A 222 12.33 -10.53 -8.15
CA ILE A 222 11.57 -10.04 -7.00
C ILE A 222 10.58 -8.95 -7.43
N ASN A 223 11.00 -8.01 -8.27
CA ASN A 223 10.15 -6.94 -8.78
C ASN A 223 9.01 -7.50 -9.62
N ASN A 224 9.28 -8.50 -10.46
CA ASN A 224 8.26 -9.16 -11.26
C ASN A 224 7.21 -9.90 -10.40
N ILE A 225 7.59 -10.49 -9.27
CA ILE A 225 6.66 -11.18 -8.35
C ILE A 225 5.85 -10.21 -7.47
N ILE A 226 6.42 -9.05 -7.14
CA ILE A 226 5.84 -8.10 -6.18
C ILE A 226 4.98 -7.03 -6.85
N ASP A 227 5.11 -6.90 -8.17
CA ASP A 227 4.53 -5.84 -8.99
C ASP A 227 5.11 -4.44 -8.67
N GLU A 228 5.19 -3.57 -9.68
CA GLU A 228 5.55 -2.15 -9.51
C GLU A 228 4.49 -1.41 -8.66
N ASN A 229 3.30 -2.01 -8.51
CA ASN A 229 2.21 -1.48 -7.72
C ASN A 229 2.19 -2.01 -6.28
N SER A 230 3.35 -2.03 -5.61
CA SER A 230 3.50 -2.31 -4.17
C SER A 230 2.44 -1.65 -3.27
N ASN A 231 1.87 -0.51 -3.70
CA ASN A 231 0.74 0.16 -3.07
C ASN A 231 -0.48 -0.75 -2.83
N GLU A 232 -0.84 -1.63 -3.78
CA GLU A 232 -1.97 -2.56 -3.64
C GLU A 232 -1.72 -3.58 -2.53
N LEU A 233 -0.47 -4.03 -2.36
CA LEU A 233 -0.11 -4.94 -1.29
C LEU A 233 -0.37 -4.27 0.08
N TYR A 234 -0.05 -2.98 0.23
CA TYR A 234 -0.34 -2.25 1.47
C TYR A 234 -1.85 -2.04 1.70
N LYS A 235 -2.70 -2.00 0.66
CA LYS A 235 -4.16 -1.94 0.85
C LYS A 235 -4.71 -3.16 1.60
N GLY A 236 -4.06 -4.31 1.45
CA GLY A 236 -4.42 -5.52 2.21
C GLY A 236 -4.33 -5.35 3.74
N LEU A 237 -3.56 -4.38 4.24
CA LEU A 237 -3.51 -4.05 5.68
C LEU A 237 -4.80 -3.37 6.17
N SER A 238 -5.55 -2.73 5.27
CA SER A 238 -6.83 -2.08 5.54
C SER A 238 -8.03 -2.96 5.15
N ASP A 239 -7.82 -4.22 4.77
CA ASP A 239 -8.89 -5.14 4.35
C ASP A 239 -9.84 -5.51 5.51
N GLY A 240 -11.12 -5.73 5.24
CA GLY A 240 -12.08 -6.14 6.27
C GLY A 240 -11.83 -7.54 6.85
N SER A 241 -11.15 -8.42 6.11
CA SER A 241 -10.81 -9.77 6.51
C SER A 241 -9.52 -9.82 7.31
N ILE A 242 -9.63 -10.28 8.56
CA ILE A 242 -8.48 -10.50 9.46
C ILE A 242 -7.43 -11.44 8.82
N ILE A 243 -7.89 -12.42 8.03
CA ILE A 243 -6.99 -13.38 7.36
C ILE A 243 -6.14 -12.66 6.31
N VAL A 244 -6.75 -11.78 5.52
CA VAL A 244 -6.06 -10.97 4.50
C VAL A 244 -5.06 -10.04 5.19
N LYS A 245 -5.51 -9.24 6.16
CA LYS A 245 -4.62 -8.34 6.93
C LYS A 245 -3.40 -9.07 7.50
N LYS A 246 -3.63 -10.21 8.17
CA LYS A 246 -2.54 -11.00 8.78
C LYS A 246 -1.56 -11.50 7.73
N ASN A 247 -2.05 -12.09 6.64
CA ASN A 247 -1.20 -12.63 5.60
C ASN A 247 -0.39 -11.50 4.92
N THR A 248 -1.04 -10.40 4.59
CA THR A 248 -0.40 -9.20 4.04
C THR A 248 0.68 -8.66 4.99
N LEU A 249 0.38 -8.53 6.28
CA LEU A 249 1.35 -8.06 7.27
C LEU A 249 2.56 -9.00 7.39
N MET A 250 2.34 -10.32 7.34
CA MET A 250 3.43 -11.31 7.33
C MET A 250 4.31 -11.17 6.08
N VAL A 251 3.69 -10.98 4.91
CA VAL A 251 4.41 -10.78 3.63
C VAL A 251 5.28 -9.55 3.69
N LEU A 252 4.67 -8.40 4.02
CA LEU A 252 5.35 -7.12 4.08
C LEU A 252 6.49 -7.15 5.09
N THR A 253 6.29 -7.81 6.23
CA THR A 253 7.34 -8.04 7.23
C THR A 253 8.55 -8.75 6.62
N HIS A 254 8.35 -9.88 5.94
CA HIS A 254 9.45 -10.60 5.30
C HIS A 254 10.12 -9.80 4.18
N LEU A 255 9.33 -9.13 3.34
CA LEU A 255 9.81 -8.33 2.21
C LEU A 255 10.70 -7.17 2.64
N ILE A 256 10.26 -6.42 3.65
CA ILE A 256 10.98 -5.26 4.14
C ILE A 256 12.23 -5.70 4.92
N LEU A 257 12.13 -6.69 5.80
CA LEU A 257 13.26 -7.12 6.63
C LEU A 257 14.39 -7.78 5.82
N ASN A 258 14.04 -8.42 4.69
CA ASN A 258 15.01 -9.00 3.76
C ASN A 258 15.53 -7.99 2.72
N GLY A 259 15.03 -6.74 2.72
CA GLY A 259 15.46 -5.71 1.77
C GLY A 259 14.97 -5.94 0.34
N MET A 260 13.92 -6.75 0.18
CA MET A 260 13.29 -7.05 -1.12
C MET A 260 12.36 -5.92 -1.57
N ILE A 261 11.77 -5.18 -0.61
CA ILE A 261 11.02 -3.95 -0.88
C ILE A 261 11.69 -2.78 -0.17
N LYS A 262 11.85 -1.67 -0.89
CA LYS A 262 12.17 -0.37 -0.28
C LYS A 262 10.89 0.26 0.24
N VAL A 263 10.84 0.48 1.54
CA VAL A 263 9.75 1.24 2.19
C VAL A 263 9.78 2.67 1.65
N LYS A 264 8.78 3.02 0.84
CA LYS A 264 8.59 4.37 0.29
C LYS A 264 7.22 4.90 0.70
N GLY A 265 7.13 5.64 1.79
CA GLY A 265 5.88 6.37 2.11
C GLY A 265 4.78 5.58 2.82
N GLN A 266 4.97 4.28 3.06
CA GLN A 266 3.88 3.37 3.45
C GLN A 266 4.12 2.62 4.76
N LEU A 267 5.21 2.93 5.47
CA LEU A 267 5.43 2.35 6.80
C LEU A 267 4.36 2.78 7.79
N GLY A 268 3.69 3.91 7.52
CA GLY A 268 2.55 4.38 8.30
C GLY A 268 1.41 3.36 8.36
N GLU A 269 1.11 2.63 7.28
CA GLU A 269 0.07 1.58 7.31
C GLU A 269 0.43 0.44 8.25
N MET A 270 1.70 0.01 8.26
CA MET A 270 2.17 -1.00 9.21
C MET A 270 2.18 -0.47 10.65
N ALA A 271 2.45 0.83 10.85
CA ALA A 271 2.42 1.47 12.16
C ALA A 271 1.01 1.47 12.76
N LYS A 272 -0.04 1.66 11.95
CA LYS A 272 -1.44 1.55 12.42
C LYS A 272 -1.74 0.19 13.02
N CYS A 273 -1.22 -0.87 12.41
CA CYS A 273 -1.44 -2.23 12.86
C CYS A 273 -0.90 -2.50 14.28
N VAL A 274 -0.03 -1.66 14.85
CA VAL A 274 0.46 -1.78 16.24
C VAL A 274 -0.68 -1.68 17.26
N GLU A 275 -1.73 -0.91 16.93
CA GLU A 275 -2.94 -0.69 17.74
C GLU A 275 -4.18 -1.35 17.11
N ASP A 276 -3.99 -2.40 16.28
CA ASP A 276 -5.11 -3.13 15.68
C ASP A 276 -6.00 -3.81 16.74
N GLU A 277 -7.29 -3.93 16.45
CA GLU A 277 -8.27 -4.57 17.33
C GLU A 277 -7.97 -6.07 17.54
N ASP A 278 -7.42 -6.77 16.53
CA ASP A 278 -6.97 -8.16 16.67
C ASP A 278 -5.56 -8.20 17.27
N ALA A 279 -5.46 -8.75 18.48
CA ALA A 279 -4.21 -8.87 19.22
C ALA A 279 -3.09 -9.57 18.41
N ARG A 280 -3.42 -10.51 17.52
CA ARG A 280 -2.41 -11.23 16.72
C ARG A 280 -1.82 -10.34 15.63
N ILE A 281 -2.62 -9.44 15.06
CA ILE A 281 -2.15 -8.45 14.09
C ILE A 281 -1.27 -7.43 14.81
N ALA A 282 -1.71 -6.94 15.98
CA ALA A 282 -0.92 -6.05 16.82
C ALA A 282 0.44 -6.65 17.23
N ASP A 283 0.45 -7.92 17.65
CA ASP A 283 1.69 -8.62 18.02
C ASP A 283 2.63 -8.81 16.82
N LEU A 284 2.08 -9.10 15.64
CA LEU A 284 2.88 -9.23 14.42
C LEU A 284 3.48 -7.88 13.99
N ALA A 285 2.73 -6.79 14.08
CA ALA A 285 3.22 -5.44 13.79
C ALA A 285 4.31 -5.03 14.79
N LYS A 286 4.12 -5.35 16.08
CA LYS A 286 5.14 -5.10 17.12
C LYS A 286 6.41 -5.92 16.87
N LEU A 287 6.27 -7.18 16.47
CA LEU A 287 7.42 -8.01 16.09
C LEU A 287 8.16 -7.39 14.90
N PHE A 288 7.44 -6.93 13.88
CA PHE A 288 8.02 -6.25 12.73
C PHE A 288 8.87 -5.03 13.13
N PHE A 289 8.33 -4.11 13.95
CA PHE A 289 9.10 -2.94 14.40
C PHE A 289 10.27 -3.31 15.32
N SER A 290 10.12 -4.36 16.12
CA SER A 290 11.23 -4.90 16.92
C SER A 290 12.38 -5.38 16.03
N GLU A 291 12.09 -6.19 15.02
CA GLU A 291 13.10 -6.67 14.06
C GLU A 291 13.66 -5.53 13.21
N LEU A 292 12.82 -4.58 12.76
CA LEU A 292 13.25 -3.43 11.99
C LEU A 292 14.20 -2.54 12.79
N SER A 293 14.01 -2.44 14.12
CA SER A 293 14.91 -1.67 15.00
C SER A 293 16.32 -2.25 15.09
N THR A 294 16.51 -3.53 14.78
CA THR A 294 17.83 -4.17 14.72
C THR A 294 18.59 -3.79 13.45
N LYS A 295 17.90 -3.32 12.41
CA LYS A 295 18.50 -2.86 11.15
C LYS A 295 19.05 -1.46 11.33
N GLU A 296 20.25 -1.23 10.80
CA GLU A 296 20.96 0.03 10.98
C GLU A 296 20.17 1.23 10.42
N ASN A 297 19.92 2.24 11.25
CA ASN A 297 19.24 3.50 10.91
C ASN A 297 17.82 3.37 10.30
N ALA A 298 17.22 2.17 10.26
CA ALA A 298 15.96 1.94 9.57
C ALA A 298 14.79 2.72 10.18
N ILE A 299 14.66 2.74 11.50
CA ILE A 299 13.60 3.50 12.20
C ILE A 299 13.76 5.00 11.92
N TYR A 300 14.98 5.54 12.06
CA TYR A 300 15.27 6.97 11.88
C TYR A 300 14.97 7.47 10.47
N ASN A 301 15.27 6.66 9.45
CA ASN A 301 15.03 7.03 8.06
C ASN A 301 13.53 7.10 7.73
N ASN A 302 12.72 6.24 8.34
CA ASN A 302 11.29 6.14 8.04
C ASN A 302 10.40 6.91 9.05
N LEU A 303 10.93 7.35 10.18
CA LEU A 303 10.14 8.04 11.21
C LEU A 303 9.42 9.31 10.70
N PRO A 304 10.04 10.21 9.93
CA PRO A 304 9.34 11.40 9.42
C PRO A 304 8.14 11.05 8.55
N ASP A 305 8.24 9.96 7.80
CA ASP A 305 7.18 9.46 6.95
C ASP A 305 6.01 8.91 7.78
N VAL A 306 6.29 8.04 8.76
CA VAL A 306 5.27 7.51 9.69
C VAL A 306 4.51 8.63 10.40
N ILE A 307 5.22 9.66 10.88
CA ILE A 307 4.60 10.82 11.52
C ILE A 307 3.65 11.54 10.55
N SER A 308 4.05 11.67 9.28
CA SER A 308 3.23 12.30 8.25
C SER A 308 1.94 11.56 8.00
N HIS A 309 2.08 10.26 7.79
CA HIS A 309 1.01 9.37 7.38
C HIS A 309 -0.06 9.24 8.46
N LEU A 310 0.35 9.24 9.73
CA LEU A 310 -0.57 9.10 10.86
C LEU A 310 -1.21 10.43 11.30
N SER A 311 -0.54 11.57 11.07
CA SER A 311 -1.00 12.89 11.53
C SER A 311 -1.95 13.58 10.54
N SER A 312 -1.81 13.31 9.23
CA SER A 312 -2.58 14.01 8.19
C SER A 312 -2.81 13.21 6.92
N GLY A 313 -3.86 13.55 6.17
CA GLY A 313 -4.26 12.90 4.93
C GLY A 313 -5.38 11.87 5.12
N ASP A 314 -5.70 11.16 4.04
CA ASP A 314 -6.79 10.15 3.99
C ASP A 314 -6.55 8.97 4.95
N HIS A 315 -5.33 8.83 5.42
CA HIS A 315 -4.86 7.76 6.28
C HIS A 315 -4.61 8.20 7.74
N ALA A 316 -4.97 9.42 8.11
CA ALA A 316 -4.77 9.90 9.48
C ALA A 316 -5.57 9.07 10.50
N VAL A 317 -4.94 8.75 11.64
CA VAL A 317 -5.61 8.10 12.77
C VAL A 317 -6.20 9.16 13.71
N ASP A 318 -6.78 8.80 14.85
CA ASP A 318 -7.13 9.76 15.91
C ASP A 318 -5.92 10.10 16.80
N GLU A 319 -5.99 11.20 17.57
CA GLU A 319 -4.85 11.66 18.41
C GLU A 319 -4.42 10.61 19.46
N LYS A 320 -5.34 9.79 19.98
CA LYS A 320 -4.99 8.80 21.00
C LYS A 320 -4.20 7.65 20.38
N THR A 321 -4.67 7.14 19.26
CA THR A 321 -3.97 6.09 18.49
C THR A 321 -2.61 6.59 18.02
N PHE A 322 -2.53 7.80 17.47
CA PHE A 322 -1.26 8.44 17.07
C PHE A 322 -0.25 8.44 18.22
N ARG A 323 -0.68 8.92 19.41
CA ARG A 323 0.18 9.01 20.58
C ARG A 323 0.67 7.64 21.05
N SER A 324 -0.21 6.63 21.10
CA SER A 324 0.15 5.28 21.51
C SER A 324 1.15 4.62 20.54
N THR A 325 0.85 4.67 19.23
CA THR A 325 1.70 4.12 18.17
C THR A 325 3.10 4.76 18.18
N LEU A 326 3.18 6.09 18.23
CA LEU A 326 4.49 6.75 18.24
C LEU A 326 5.22 6.59 19.57
N GLN A 327 4.52 6.56 20.70
CA GLN A 327 5.16 6.25 21.98
C GLN A 327 5.84 4.87 21.91
N TYR A 328 5.18 3.88 21.32
CA TYR A 328 5.78 2.56 21.06
C TYR A 328 7.01 2.63 20.15
N ILE A 329 6.92 3.27 18.98
CA ILE A 329 8.04 3.38 18.02
C ILE A 329 9.24 4.12 18.65
N PHE A 330 9.00 5.19 19.40
CA PHE A 330 10.06 5.94 20.08
C PHE A 330 10.73 5.14 21.23
N THR A 331 10.11 4.07 21.76
CA THR A 331 10.81 3.21 22.73
C THR A 331 12.06 2.55 22.16
N PHE A 332 12.06 2.26 20.85
CA PHE A 332 13.25 1.72 20.16
C PHE A 332 14.35 2.77 20.03
N ILE A 333 13.98 4.05 19.90
CA ILE A 333 14.93 5.17 19.89
C ILE A 333 15.52 5.36 21.29
N GLU A 334 14.69 5.31 22.34
CA GLU A 334 15.12 5.52 23.72
C GLU A 334 16.01 4.39 24.25
N LYS A 335 15.64 3.12 24.03
CA LYS A 335 16.42 1.95 24.49
C LYS A 335 17.84 1.96 23.94
N VAL A 336 17.98 2.28 22.66
CA VAL A 336 19.28 2.37 21.99
C VAL A 336 20.12 3.49 22.59
N CYS A 337 19.53 4.67 22.86
CA CYS A 337 20.23 5.75 23.56
C CYS A 337 20.64 5.38 25.00
N PHE A 338 19.82 4.61 25.73
CA PHE A 338 20.12 4.18 27.09
C PHE A 338 21.28 3.16 27.15
N MET A 339 21.29 2.18 26.24
CA MET A 339 22.37 1.18 26.16
C MET A 339 23.74 1.83 25.90
N ASN A 340 23.79 2.84 25.02
CA ASN A 340 25.02 3.60 24.77
C ASN A 340 25.50 4.38 26.00
N SER A 341 24.57 4.96 26.77
CA SER A 341 24.90 5.69 28.00
C SER A 341 25.48 4.80 29.11
N LEU A 342 25.27 3.48 29.06
CA LEU A 342 25.80 2.52 30.02
C LEU A 342 27.22 2.02 29.68
N GLY A 343 27.83 2.51 28.59
CA GLY A 343 29.18 2.12 28.21
C GLY A 343 29.31 0.65 27.79
N ILE A 344 28.18 -0.03 27.53
CA ILE A 344 28.15 -1.35 26.89
C ILE A 344 28.41 -1.11 25.39
N GLN A 345 29.65 -0.73 25.07
CA GLN A 345 30.15 -0.51 23.72
C GLN A 345 30.24 -1.86 23.00
N LEU A 346 29.11 -2.39 22.51
CA LEU A 346 29.13 -3.54 21.62
C LEU A 346 29.72 -3.09 20.27
N ALA A 347 31.01 -3.42 20.06
CA ALA A 347 31.69 -3.74 18.80
C ALA A 347 31.57 -2.85 17.55
N TYR A 348 30.81 -1.74 17.53
CA TYR A 348 30.64 -0.90 16.34
C TYR A 348 30.95 0.58 16.64
N PRO A 349 32.16 1.09 16.28
CA PRO A 349 32.63 2.41 16.72
C PRO A 349 32.16 3.63 15.92
N HIS A 350 31.22 3.52 14.97
CA HIS A 350 31.19 4.53 13.89
C HIS A 350 29.83 5.06 13.40
N VAL A 351 28.79 5.08 14.24
CA VAL A 351 27.61 5.94 14.02
C VAL A 351 27.21 6.58 15.35
N SER A 352 27.44 7.89 15.48
CA SER A 352 26.95 8.66 16.63
C SER A 352 25.43 8.80 16.54
N GLN A 353 24.68 7.91 17.20
CA GLN A 353 23.21 7.99 17.27
C GLN A 353 22.69 9.30 17.89
N GLU A 354 23.55 10.06 18.59
CA GLU A 354 23.30 11.47 18.96
C GLU A 354 23.04 12.36 17.72
N LYS A 355 23.79 12.16 16.64
CA LYS A 355 23.60 12.86 15.36
C LYS A 355 22.25 12.52 14.72
N GLN A 356 21.76 11.31 14.93
CA GLN A 356 20.44 10.90 14.43
C GLN A 356 19.31 11.57 15.22
N ALA A 357 19.45 11.68 16.55
CA ALA A 357 18.51 12.45 17.37
C ALA A 357 18.49 13.92 16.99
N GLU A 358 19.66 14.54 16.75
CA GLU A 358 19.79 15.91 16.22
C GLU A 358 19.07 16.07 14.88
N ASN A 359 19.26 15.14 13.94
CA ASN A 359 18.58 15.16 12.64
C ASN A 359 17.06 15.04 12.78
N ILE A 360 16.56 14.23 13.72
CA ILE A 360 15.11 14.16 13.99
C ILE A 360 14.61 15.51 14.51
N VAL A 361 15.28 16.12 15.49
CA VAL A 361 14.88 17.44 16.03
C VAL A 361 14.81 18.46 14.90
N GLU A 362 15.84 18.53 14.07
CA GLU A 362 15.89 19.47 12.94
C GLU A 362 14.73 19.24 11.96
N LYS A 363 14.50 18.00 11.54
CA LYS A 363 13.39 17.64 10.62
C LYS A 363 12.02 17.97 11.21
N LEU A 364 11.79 17.68 12.50
CA LEU A 364 10.52 17.99 13.17
C LEU A 364 10.32 19.50 13.33
N CYS A 365 11.36 20.25 13.70
CA CYS A 365 11.31 21.71 13.74
C CYS A 365 10.96 22.30 12.37
N GLN A 366 11.62 21.86 11.30
CA GLN A 366 11.29 22.29 9.93
C GLN A 366 9.85 21.96 9.54
N ARG A 367 9.34 20.81 9.99
CA ARG A 367 7.97 20.36 9.69
C ARG A 367 6.89 21.28 10.29
N PHE A 368 7.14 21.93 11.42
CA PHE A 368 6.23 22.97 11.93
C PHE A 368 6.00 24.08 10.90
N ARG A 369 7.02 24.45 10.12
CA ARG A 369 6.88 25.50 9.10
C ARG A 369 5.90 25.12 7.98
N LEU A 370 5.82 23.83 7.65
CA LEU A 370 5.01 23.31 6.55
C LEU A 370 3.59 22.92 6.99
N SER A 371 3.31 22.97 8.28
CA SER A 371 2.03 22.54 8.85
C SER A 371 1.19 23.76 9.20
N GLU A 372 -0.06 23.80 8.73
CA GLU A 372 -1.02 24.87 9.06
C GLU A 372 -2.15 24.39 9.98
N ASP A 373 -2.27 23.07 10.18
CA ASP A 373 -3.29 22.49 11.06
C ASP A 373 -2.81 22.47 12.53
N PRO A 374 -3.57 23.07 13.47
CA PRO A 374 -3.30 22.96 14.90
C PRO A 374 -3.08 21.54 15.40
N ARG A 375 -3.75 20.55 14.81
CA ARG A 375 -3.55 19.15 15.14
C ARG A 375 -2.13 18.68 14.85
N GLN A 376 -1.63 18.97 13.65
CA GLN A 376 -0.26 18.62 13.26
C GLN A 376 0.77 19.30 14.18
N TRP A 377 0.51 20.53 14.63
CA TRP A 377 1.40 21.22 15.58
C TRP A 377 1.49 20.45 16.91
N ARG A 378 0.34 19.99 17.44
CA ARG A 378 0.28 19.19 18.66
C ARG A 378 0.99 17.84 18.50
N ASP A 379 0.79 17.17 17.37
CA ASP A 379 1.41 15.88 17.05
C ASP A 379 2.93 16.01 16.92
N ILE A 380 3.43 17.03 16.23
CA ILE A 380 4.88 17.29 16.10
C ILE A 380 5.48 17.67 17.46
N ALA A 381 4.80 18.51 18.26
CA ALA A 381 5.26 18.88 19.60
C ALA A 381 5.34 17.66 20.53
N PHE A 382 4.36 16.76 20.44
CA PHE A 382 4.39 15.48 21.15
C PHE A 382 5.56 14.60 20.70
N CYS A 383 5.81 14.47 19.39
CA CYS A 383 6.95 13.71 18.88
C CYS A 383 8.29 14.25 19.38
N LEU A 384 8.44 15.59 19.41
CA LEU A 384 9.62 16.22 20.00
C LEU A 384 9.74 15.84 21.47
N SER A 385 8.65 15.91 22.25
CA SER A 385 8.70 15.61 23.69
C SER A 385 9.08 14.17 24.00
N LEU A 386 8.90 13.22 23.07
CA LEU A 386 9.34 11.82 23.25
C LEU A 386 10.86 11.65 23.20
N LEU A 387 11.61 12.63 22.68
CA LEU A 387 13.07 12.57 22.63
C LEU A 387 13.69 12.77 24.03
N PRO A 388 14.86 12.16 24.29
CA PRO A 388 15.45 12.18 25.63
C PRO A 388 16.12 13.51 26.01
N PHE A 389 16.51 14.35 25.03
CA PHE A 389 17.23 15.64 25.23
C PHE A 389 18.40 15.60 26.24
N LYS A 390 19.12 14.47 26.29
CA LYS A 390 20.33 14.28 27.11
C LYS A 390 21.59 14.89 26.51
N SER A 391 21.58 15.23 25.22
CA SER A 391 22.71 15.87 24.53
C SER A 391 22.50 17.37 24.42
N GLU A 392 23.52 18.15 24.77
CA GLU A 392 23.56 19.60 24.56
C GLU A 392 23.30 19.97 23.10
N ARG A 393 23.80 19.16 22.16
CA ARG A 393 23.63 19.41 20.72
C ARG A 393 22.18 19.33 20.26
N SER A 394 21.41 18.37 20.77
CA SER A 394 19.97 18.26 20.46
C SER A 394 19.18 19.45 21.01
N VAL A 395 19.58 19.97 22.17
CA VAL A 395 18.99 21.18 22.76
C VAL A 395 19.33 22.41 21.90
N LYS A 396 20.59 22.57 21.48
CA LYS A 396 20.98 23.66 20.57
C LYS A 396 20.20 23.63 19.26
N LYS A 397 19.99 22.45 18.66
CA LYS A 397 19.17 22.29 17.46
C LYS A 397 17.71 22.68 17.68
N LEU A 398 17.15 22.41 18.86
CA LEU A 398 15.81 22.85 19.22
C LEU A 398 15.72 24.38 19.28
N ILE A 399 16.71 25.03 19.90
CA ILE A 399 16.81 26.50 20.02
C ILE A 399 17.02 27.14 18.64
N GLU A 400 17.92 26.61 17.80
CA GLU A 400 18.13 27.06 16.41
C GLU A 400 16.84 26.98 15.58
N GLY A 401 16.00 25.96 15.85
CA GLY A 401 14.72 25.77 15.20
C GLY A 401 13.60 26.72 15.62
N PHE A 402 13.83 27.61 16.61
CA PHE A 402 12.80 28.45 17.23
C PHE A 402 11.93 29.22 16.23
N GLN A 403 12.55 29.74 15.17
CA GLN A 403 11.85 30.48 14.12
C GLN A 403 10.74 29.70 13.41
N PHE A 404 10.75 28.37 13.46
CA PHE A 404 9.78 27.52 12.76
C PHE A 404 8.49 27.26 13.55
N TYR A 405 8.52 27.45 14.88
CA TYR A 405 7.39 27.14 15.76
C TYR A 405 6.98 28.29 16.71
N ARG A 406 7.74 29.39 16.77
CA ARG A 406 7.42 30.55 17.65
C ARG A 406 6.00 31.08 17.52
N ASP A 407 5.45 31.07 16.31
CA ASP A 407 4.12 31.55 15.94
C ASP A 407 3.00 30.62 16.45
N LYS A 408 3.36 29.40 16.86
CA LYS A 408 2.43 28.32 17.23
C LYS A 408 2.39 28.06 18.74
N LEU A 409 3.22 28.77 19.51
CA LEU A 409 3.34 28.60 20.97
C LEU A 409 2.10 29.06 21.75
N HIS A 410 1.21 29.81 21.11
CA HIS A 410 -0.09 30.18 21.67
C HIS A 410 -1.03 28.98 21.86
N GLU A 411 -0.76 27.85 21.20
CA GLU A 411 -1.54 26.62 21.38
C GLU A 411 -1.14 25.94 22.71
N PRO A 412 -2.08 25.76 23.67
CA PRO A 412 -1.72 25.32 25.03
C PRO A 412 -1.01 23.98 25.09
N GLN A 413 -1.46 23.01 24.28
CA GLN A 413 -0.85 21.67 24.25
C GLN A 413 0.55 21.68 23.63
N VAL A 414 0.82 22.58 22.69
CA VAL A 414 2.16 22.73 22.10
C VAL A 414 3.10 23.28 23.18
N TYR A 415 2.68 24.36 23.86
CA TYR A 415 3.46 24.96 24.93
C TYR A 415 3.79 23.98 26.05
N GLU A 416 2.80 23.22 26.53
CA GLU A 416 2.97 22.19 27.55
C GLU A 416 4.08 21.18 27.17
N LYS A 417 4.11 20.74 25.90
CA LYS A 417 5.16 19.82 25.42
C LYS A 417 6.55 20.46 25.38
N PHE A 418 6.66 21.74 25.05
CA PHE A 418 7.94 22.46 25.17
C PHE A 418 8.40 22.61 26.62
N THR A 419 7.48 22.83 27.57
CA THR A 419 7.80 22.83 29.01
C THR A 419 8.26 21.45 29.49
N GLU A 420 7.63 20.36 29.03
CA GLU A 420 8.10 18.99 29.31
C GLU A 420 9.52 18.75 28.76
N ILE A 421 9.82 19.25 27.56
CA ILE A 421 11.16 19.15 26.95
C ILE A 421 12.19 19.91 27.80
N LEU A 422 11.88 21.13 28.24
CA LEU A 422 12.74 21.91 29.13
C LEU A 422 13.01 21.15 30.44
N ALA A 423 11.99 20.57 31.06
CA ALA A 423 12.16 19.77 32.26
C ALA A 423 13.10 18.57 32.04
N LYS A 424 12.98 17.88 30.90
CA LYS A 424 13.88 16.78 30.52
C LYS A 424 15.32 17.26 30.31
N ALA A 425 15.52 18.33 29.54
CA ALA A 425 16.83 18.93 29.32
C ALA A 425 17.47 19.40 30.64
N ARG A 426 16.65 19.91 31.58
CA ARG A 426 17.10 20.34 32.90
C ARG A 426 17.47 19.18 33.82
N SER A 427 16.84 18.02 33.67
CA SER A 427 17.13 16.81 34.46
C SER A 427 18.51 16.18 34.14
N ASN A 428 19.15 16.61 33.07
CA ASN A 428 20.47 16.14 32.67
C ASN A 428 21.54 16.52 33.70
N LYS A 429 22.31 15.53 34.17
CA LYS A 429 23.34 15.70 35.21
C LYS A 429 24.74 16.01 34.67
N SER A 430 24.86 16.29 33.36
CA SER A 430 26.15 16.64 32.73
C SER A 430 26.73 17.92 33.33
N LYS A 431 28.07 17.98 33.44
CA LYS A 431 28.79 19.19 33.87
C LYS A 431 28.73 20.31 32.82
N ASP A 432 28.57 19.96 31.55
CA ASP A 432 28.52 20.89 30.41
C ASP A 432 27.08 21.30 30.06
N LYS A 433 26.21 21.40 31.07
CA LYS A 433 24.80 21.71 30.85
C LYS A 433 24.62 23.20 30.51
N PRO A 434 23.90 23.54 29.43
CA PRO A 434 23.72 24.93 29.00
C PRO A 434 22.60 25.63 29.80
N ASP A 435 22.74 25.72 31.13
CA ASP A 435 21.69 26.24 32.02
C ASP A 435 21.26 27.68 31.68
N ASN A 436 22.21 28.54 31.28
CA ASN A 436 21.90 29.91 30.85
C ASN A 436 21.08 29.92 29.54
N GLU A 437 21.50 29.17 28.53
CA GLU A 437 20.79 29.08 27.25
C GLU A 437 19.37 28.51 27.45
N LEU A 438 19.21 27.55 28.36
CA LEU A 438 17.91 26.98 28.72
C LEU A 438 17.00 28.01 29.41
N ASN A 439 17.54 28.87 30.28
CA ASN A 439 16.78 29.94 30.93
C ASN A 439 16.34 31.02 29.92
N GLU A 440 17.24 31.42 29.02
CA GLU A 440 16.92 32.36 27.94
C GLU A 440 15.86 31.78 27.01
N PHE A 441 15.99 30.50 26.64
CA PHE A 441 15.02 29.82 25.81
C PHE A 441 13.64 29.70 26.49
N GLU A 442 13.57 29.41 27.79
CA GLU A 442 12.32 29.40 28.55
C GLU A 442 11.64 30.78 28.56
N HIS A 443 12.42 31.86 28.76
CA HIS A 443 11.88 33.22 28.69
C HIS A 443 11.31 33.54 27.30
N LEU A 444 12.04 33.17 26.24
CA LEU A 444 11.58 33.38 24.86
C LEU A 444 10.29 32.60 24.54
N LEU A 445 10.16 31.38 25.07
CA LEU A 445 8.94 30.58 24.91
C LEU A 445 7.73 31.25 25.58
N GLU A 446 7.87 31.71 26.82
CA GLU A 446 6.77 32.37 27.54
C GLU A 446 6.42 33.73 26.91
N GLU A 447 7.41 34.51 26.48
CA GLU A 447 7.20 35.78 25.80
C GLU A 447 6.39 35.60 24.50
N HIS A 448 6.81 34.69 23.63
CA HIS A 448 6.13 34.46 22.35
C HIS A 448 4.77 33.78 22.50
N LYS A 449 4.56 32.97 23.54
CA LYS A 449 3.23 32.47 23.91
C LYS A 449 2.30 33.63 24.24
N ASN A 450 2.71 34.53 25.14
CA ASN A 450 1.89 35.67 25.54
C ASN A 450 1.58 36.60 24.36
N GLN A 451 2.58 36.90 23.53
CA GLN A 451 2.40 37.69 22.30
C GLN A 451 1.39 37.02 21.35
N GLY A 452 1.52 35.72 21.11
CA GLY A 452 0.61 34.98 20.23
C GLY A 452 -0.83 34.90 20.77
N GLU A 453 -1.00 34.76 22.09
CA GLU A 453 -2.33 34.80 22.73
C GLU A 453 -3.00 36.18 22.57
N GLU A 454 -2.24 37.26 22.70
CA GLU A 454 -2.71 38.63 22.50
C GLU A 454 -3.13 38.89 21.04
N ASP A 455 -2.31 38.46 20.08
CA ASP A 455 -2.59 38.59 18.64
C ASP A 455 -3.85 37.80 18.24
N GLN A 456 -3.96 36.55 18.71
CA GLN A 456 -5.12 35.70 18.40
C GLN A 456 -6.41 36.26 19.05
N ALA A 457 -6.29 36.84 20.25
CA ALA A 457 -7.41 37.52 20.90
C ALA A 457 -7.83 38.79 20.15
N LEU A 458 -6.87 39.54 19.59
CA LEU A 458 -7.12 40.72 18.77
C LEU A 458 -7.83 40.34 17.46
N GLU A 459 -7.36 39.32 16.74
CA GLU A 459 -8.00 38.82 15.52
C GLU A 459 -9.44 38.39 15.78
N LYS A 460 -9.68 37.55 16.79
CA LYS A 460 -11.03 37.12 17.19
C LYS A 460 -11.94 38.31 17.51
N ARG A 461 -11.41 39.39 18.09
CA ARG A 461 -12.18 40.63 18.35
C ARG A 461 -12.48 41.40 17.07
N VAL A 462 -11.53 41.49 16.15
CA VAL A 462 -11.72 42.15 14.85
C VAL A 462 -12.73 41.41 14.01
N GLU A 463 -12.64 40.08 13.93
CA GLU A 463 -13.60 39.22 13.22
C GLU A 463 -15.01 39.33 13.80
N LYS A 464 -15.15 39.28 15.14
CA LYS A 464 -16.46 39.48 15.80
C LYS A 464 -17.04 40.86 15.50
N LYS A 465 -16.22 41.91 15.49
CA LYS A 465 -16.65 43.27 15.11
C LYS A 465 -17.07 43.33 13.63
N ALA A 466 -16.32 42.69 12.74
CA ALA A 466 -16.63 42.62 11.31
C ALA A 466 -17.92 41.82 11.04
N ALA A 467 -18.10 40.67 11.69
CA ALA A 467 -19.30 39.84 11.64
C ALA A 467 -20.53 40.59 12.17
N LYS A 468 -20.40 41.29 13.31
CA LYS A 468 -21.47 42.14 13.87
C LYS A 468 -21.82 43.30 12.93
N LYS A 469 -20.83 43.92 12.27
CA LYS A 469 -21.06 44.98 11.27
C LYS A 469 -21.75 44.44 10.01
N ARG A 470 -21.38 43.24 9.53
CA ARG A 470 -22.05 42.54 8.42
C ARG A 470 -23.49 42.18 8.77
N ALA A 471 -23.74 41.63 9.96
CA ALA A 471 -25.08 41.30 10.45
C ALA A 471 -25.97 42.55 10.61
N SER A 472 -25.42 43.64 11.16
CA SER A 472 -26.13 44.92 11.29
C SER A 472 -26.52 45.50 9.93
N LYS A 473 -25.60 45.52 8.95
CA LYS A 473 -25.92 45.91 7.56
C LYS A 473 -27.04 45.05 6.96
N ARG A 474 -27.02 43.73 7.19
CA ARG A 474 -28.04 42.81 6.67
C ARG A 474 -29.43 43.07 7.27
N ASN A 475 -29.50 43.38 8.57
CA ASN A 475 -30.76 43.76 9.23
C ASN A 475 -31.30 45.14 8.80
N ILE A 476 -30.42 46.11 8.51
CA ILE A 476 -30.82 47.42 7.98
C ILE A 476 -31.43 47.25 6.57
N PHE A 477 -30.82 46.45 5.70
CA PHE A 477 -31.37 46.17 4.38
C PHE A 477 -32.71 45.41 4.44
N ALA A 478 -32.90 44.50 5.39
CA ALA A 478 -34.18 43.83 5.60
C ALA A 478 -35.29 44.80 6.06
N LYS A 479 -35.00 45.71 7.00
CA LYS A 479 -35.97 46.72 7.47
C LYS A 479 -36.31 47.79 6.43
N SER A 480 -35.36 48.18 5.58
CA SER A 480 -35.61 49.13 4.48
C SER A 480 -36.43 48.53 3.34
N GLY A 481 -36.47 47.19 3.21
CA GLY A 481 -37.34 46.48 2.27
C GLY A 481 -38.83 46.51 2.67
N ASP A 482 -39.12 46.41 3.97
CA ASP A 482 -40.49 46.46 4.49
C ASP A 482 -41.09 47.88 4.48
N GLY A 483 -40.26 48.93 4.55
CA GLY A 483 -40.70 50.33 4.49
C GLY A 483 -41.16 50.78 3.10
N LEU A 484 -40.71 50.12 2.03
CA LEU A 484 -41.09 50.47 0.65
C LEU A 484 -42.44 49.87 0.22
N PHE A 485 -42.96 48.89 0.97
CA PHE A 485 -44.28 48.30 0.71
C PHE A 485 -45.44 49.08 1.35
N ASN A 486 -45.18 49.92 2.36
CA ASN A 486 -46.24 50.64 3.09
C ASN A 486 -46.56 52.05 2.56
N LEU A 487 -45.71 52.62 1.69
CA LEU A 487 -45.95 53.92 1.05
C LEU A 487 -46.73 53.84 -0.27
N LYS A 488 -47.09 52.64 -0.74
CA LYS A 488 -47.91 52.43 -1.94
C LYS A 488 -49.39 52.18 -1.66
N GLN A 489 -49.83 52.24 -0.39
CA GLN A 489 -51.22 51.94 -0.02
C GLN A 489 -52.07 53.16 0.36
N GLU A 490 -51.49 54.36 0.50
CA GLU A 490 -52.21 55.61 0.82
C GLU A 490 -52.42 56.55 -0.39
N ALA A 491 -52.12 56.09 -1.61
CA ALA A 491 -52.31 56.87 -2.85
C ALA A 491 -53.33 56.22 -3.81
N CYS A 492 -54.45 55.72 -3.28
CA CYS A 492 -55.59 55.25 -4.07
C CYS A 492 -56.88 55.94 -3.61
#